data_AF-X1M6M2-F1
#
_entry.id   AF-X1M6M2-F1
#
_cell.length_a   1.000
_cell.length_b   1.000
_cell.length_c   1.000
_cell.angle_alpha   90.00
_cell.angle_beta   90.00
_cell.angle_gamma   90.00
#
_symmetry.space_group_name_H-M   'P 1'
#
loop_
_entity.id
_entity.type
_entity.pdbx_description
1 polymer ?
#
loop_
_entity_poly.entity_id
_entity_poly.type
_entity_poly.pdbx_seq_one_letter_code
_entity_poly.pdbx_strand_id
1 'polypeptide(L)' 'MGKCKKCHKQRAQLSYQKLCQKCSADKSRLATEQMRNKQGSAWEKWKLGMKKYSDSLEK' A
#
# COMPACT_ATOMS: atom_id res chain seq x y z
N MET A 1 4.74 -21.06 -5.65
CA MET A 1 5.24 -19.68 -5.45
C MET A 1 6.04 -19.25 -6.68
N GLY A 2 5.91 -18.01 -7.16
CA GLY A 2 6.47 -17.58 -8.47
C GLY A 2 7.22 -16.25 -8.41
N LYS A 3 7.84 -15.83 -9.52
CA LYS A 3 8.60 -14.57 -9.60
C LYS A 3 7.67 -13.34 -9.51
N CYS A 4 8.21 -12.24 -9.00
CA CYS A 4 7.55 -10.93 -8.94
C CYS A 4 7.42 -10.35 -10.34
N LYS A 5 6.24 -9.85 -10.72
CA LYS A 5 5.99 -9.23 -12.02
C LYS A 5 6.84 -7.97 -12.27
N LYS A 6 7.20 -7.21 -11.23
CA LYS A 6 7.94 -5.93 -11.33
C LYS A 6 9.46 -6.10 -11.31
N CYS A 7 9.99 -6.94 -10.42
CA CYS A 7 11.44 -7.06 -10.21
C CYS A 7 12.00 -8.45 -10.50
N HIS A 8 11.16 -9.39 -10.96
CA HIS A 8 11.51 -10.78 -11.30
C HIS A 8 12.15 -11.61 -10.17
N LYS A 9 12.32 -11.04 -8.96
CA LYS A 9 12.77 -11.75 -7.76
C LYS A 9 11.72 -12.75 -7.29
N GLN A 10 12.17 -13.79 -6.59
CA GLN A 10 11.30 -14.82 -6.03
C GLN A 10 10.36 -14.20 -4.99
N ARG A 11 9.06 -14.54 -5.04
CA ARG A 11 8.10 -14.08 -4.04
C ARG A 11 8.09 -15.04 -2.86
N ALA A 12 8.23 -14.48 -1.65
CA ALA A 12 8.09 -15.21 -0.40
C ALA A 12 6.63 -15.60 -0.09
N GLN A 13 5.65 -14.91 -0.67
CA GLN A 13 4.23 -15.17 -0.48
C GLN A 13 3.45 -14.98 -1.78
N LEU A 14 2.34 -15.70 -1.92
CA LEU A 14 1.39 -15.49 -3.00
C LEU A 14 0.64 -14.17 -2.77
N SER A 15 0.59 -13.36 -3.82
CA SER A 15 -0.13 -12.09 -3.82
C SER A 15 -0.97 -12.00 -5.10
N TYR A 16 -2.18 -11.48 -5.00
CA TYR A 16 -3.08 -11.28 -6.14
C TYR A 16 -2.41 -10.46 -7.25
N GLN A 17 -1.69 -9.40 -6.86
CA GLN A 17 -0.99 -8.50 -7.78
C GLN A 17 0.28 -9.11 -8.39
N LYS A 18 0.66 -10.34 -8.00
CA LYS A 18 1.90 -11.01 -8.42
C LYS A 18 3.17 -10.20 -8.14
N LEU A 19 3.16 -9.38 -7.09
CA LEU A 19 4.30 -8.58 -6.62
C LEU A 19 4.95 -9.22 -5.39
N CYS A 20 6.26 -9.02 -5.21
CA CYS A 20 6.93 -9.29 -3.93
C CYS A 20 6.57 -8.22 -2.90
N GLN A 21 6.79 -8.50 -1.62
CA GLN A 21 6.51 -7.56 -0.52
C GLN A 21 7.12 -6.18 -0.77
N LYS A 22 8.40 -6.10 -1.16
CA LYS A 22 9.06 -4.82 -1.44
C LYS A 22 8.35 -4.02 -2.54
N CYS A 23 8.01 -4.66 -3.66
CA CYS A 23 7.33 -3.98 -4.77
C CYS A 23 5.88 -3.62 -4.46
N SER A 24 5.22 -4.41 -3.61
CA SER A 24 3.86 -4.12 -3.13
C SER A 24 3.88 -2.91 -2.20
N ALA A 25 4.81 -2.86 -1.23
CA ALA A 25 4.97 -1.75 -0.31
C ALA A 25 5.32 -0.45 -1.04
N ASP A 26 6.22 -0.52 -2.03
CA ASP A 26 6.59 0.63 -2.86
C ASP A 26 5.39 1.18 -3.65
N LYS A 27 4.52 0.30 -4.18
CA LYS A 27 3.28 0.72 -4.85
C LYS A 27 2.32 1.40 -3.89
N SER A 28 2.14 0.86 -2.69
CA SER A 28 1.31 1.49 -1.65
C SER A 28 1.87 2.85 -1.24
N ARG A 29 3.19 2.97 -1.07
CA ARG A 29 3.87 4.23 -0.75
C ARG A 29 3.64 5.27 -1.84
N LEU A 30 3.82 4.90 -3.11
CA LEU A 30 3.56 5.78 -4.26
C LEU A 30 2.10 6.25 -4.31
N ALA A 31 1.13 5.37 -4.04
CA ALA A 31 -0.28 5.74 -3.96
C ALA A 31 -0.54 6.75 -2.82
N THR A 32 0.06 6.53 -1.64
CA THR A 32 -0.01 7.46 -0.51
C THR A 32 0.64 8.81 -0.84
N GLU A 33 1.80 8.82 -1.50
CA GLU A 33 2.49 10.04 -1.92
C GLU A 33 1.69 10.81 -2.98
N GLN A 34 1.06 10.13 -3.93
CA GLN A 34 0.15 10.77 -4.89
C GLN A 34 -1.05 11.41 -4.19
N MET A 35 -1.63 10.74 -3.19
CA MET A 35 -2.71 11.30 -2.39
C MET A 35 -2.25 12.49 -1.55
N ARG A 36 -1.01 12.44 -1.02
CA ARG A 36 -0.38 13.55 -0.29
C ARG A 36 -0.13 14.78 -1.18
N ASN A 37 0.37 14.55 -2.39
CA ASN A 37 0.65 15.63 -3.36
C ASN A 37 -0.61 16.28 -3.92
N LYS A 38 -1.75 15.57 -3.93
CA LYS A 38 -3.06 16.13 -4.27
C LYS A 38 -3.62 17.10 -3.21
N GLN A 39 -2.82 17.54 -2.23
CA GLN A 39 -3.13 18.48 -1.13
C GLN A 39 -4.54 19.08 -1.21
N GLY A 40 -5.47 18.52 -0.43
CA GLY A 40 -6.87 18.93 -0.44
C GLY A 40 -7.72 18.10 0.51
N SER A 41 -9.01 18.39 0.54
CA SER A 41 -9.99 17.75 1.45
C SER A 41 -10.02 16.21 1.35
N ALA A 42 -9.61 15.65 0.21
CA ALA A 42 -9.49 14.20 0.00
C ALA A 42 -8.34 13.56 0.83
N TRP A 43 -7.23 14.26 1.03
CA TRP A 43 -6.11 13.77 1.86
C TRP A 43 -6.46 13.78 3.35
N GLU A 44 -7.13 14.83 3.82
CA GLU A 44 -7.63 14.90 5.20
C GLU A 44 -8.65 13.79 5.49
N LYS A 45 -9.60 13.55 4.56
CA LYS A 45 -10.56 12.44 4.67
C LYS A 45 -9.87 11.08 4.67
N TRP A 46 -8.84 10.89 3.84
CA TRP A 46 -8.06 9.65 3.80
C TRP A 46 -7.30 9.39 5.11
N LYS A 47 -6.65 10.41 5.68
CA LYS A 47 -5.98 10.31 7.00
C LYS A 47 -6.97 9.95 8.11
N LEU A 48 -8.14 10.59 8.14
CA LEU A 48 -9.19 10.27 9.11
C LEU A 48 -9.68 8.83 8.98
N GLY A 49 -9.85 8.33 7.75
CA GLY A 49 -10.19 6.93 7.49
C GLY A 49 -9.11 5.94 7.97
N MET A 50 -7.84 6.23 7.67
CA MET A 50 -6.71 5.41 8.14
C MET A 50 -6.59 5.39 9.67
N LYS A 51 -6.80 6.54 10.33
CA LYS A 51 -6.77 6.61 11.81
C LYS A 51 -7.84 5.72 12.42
N LYS A 52 -9.09 5.81 11.95
CA LYS A 52 -10.20 4.95 12.42
C LYS A 52 -9.91 3.46 12.25
N TYR A 53 -9.30 3.07 11.13
CA TYR A 53 -8.92 1.68 10.88
C TYR A 53 -7.86 1.17 11.87
N SER A 54 -6.87 2.00 12.21
CA SER A 54 -5.83 1.66 13.20
C SER A 54 -6.41 1.54 14.61
N ASP A 55 -7.21 2.53 15.04
CA ASP A 55 -7.89 2.53 16.35
C ASP A 55 -8.81 1.31 16.53
N SER A 56 -9.41 0.81 15.45
CA SER A 56 -10.29 -0.36 15.48
C SER A 56 -9.53 -1.69 15.56
N LEU A 57 -8.21 -1.70 15.34
CA LEU A 57 -7.37 -2.89 15.29
C LEU A 57 -6.67 -3.18 16.62
N GLU A 58 -6.62 -2.19 17.52
CA GLU A 58 -6.06 -2.29 18.88
C GLU A 58 -7.13 -2.60 19.95
N LYS A 59 -8.37 -2.90 19.54
CA LYS A 59 -9.52 -3.16 20.43
C LYS A 59 -10.05 -4.57 20.28
#